data_AF-A0A316QBQ1-F1
#
_entry.id   AF-A0A316QBQ1-F1
#
_cell.length_a   1.000
_cell.length_b   1.000
_cell.length_c   1.000
_cell.angle_alpha   90.00
_cell.angle_beta   90.00
_cell.angle_gamma   90.00
#
_symmetry.space_group_name_H-M   'P 1'
#
loop_
_entity.id
_entity.type
_entity.pdbx_description
1 polymer ?
#
loop_
_entity_poly.entity_id
_entity_poly.type
_entity_poly.pdbx_seq_one_letter_code
_entity_poly.pdbx_strand_id
1 'polypeptide(L)'
;MITPSIEQLTKGKFNRYSLVIATAKCARLITDEYVVQREKAEKMIADKKTDKSIASLIASDIRDNKAVENAVQKLYQGEYRVILPEDTSEEQGQ
;
A
#
# COMPACT_ATOMS: atom_id res chain seq x y z
N MET A 1 14.67 -15.20 8.30
CA MET A 1 13.71 -14.64 9.27
C MET A 1 12.83 -13.67 8.51
N ILE A 2 11.50 -13.77 8.62
CA ILE A 2 10.59 -12.83 7.93
C ILE A 2 10.66 -11.51 8.69
N THR A 3 10.97 -10.41 8.01
CA THR A 3 11.07 -9.08 8.60
C THR A 3 10.15 -8.12 7.84
N PRO A 4 9.39 -7.27 8.55
CA PRO A 4 9.16 -7.24 10.00
C PRO A 4 8.40 -8.47 10.53
N SER A 5 8.54 -8.77 11.83
CA SER A 5 7.81 -9.86 12.49
C SER A 5 6.34 -9.50 12.71
N ILE A 6 5.51 -10.50 13.02
CA ILE A 6 4.08 -10.29 13.31
C ILE A 6 3.92 -9.37 14.53
N GLU A 7 4.72 -9.57 15.58
CA GLU A 7 4.68 -8.76 16.80
C GLU A 7 5.03 -7.30 16.53
N GLN A 8 5.99 -7.05 15.64
CA GLN A 8 6.38 -5.71 15.22
C GLN A 8 5.28 -5.01 14.42
N LEU A 9 4.52 -5.77 13.62
CA LEU A 9 3.42 -5.25 12.81
C LEU A 9 2.15 -4.99 13.64
N THR A 10 1.79 -5.91 14.54
CA THR A 10 0.57 -5.77 15.34
C THR A 10 0.76 -4.86 16.54
N LYS A 11 1.97 -4.78 17.10
CA LYS A 11 2.29 -4.03 18.34
C LYS A 11 1.33 -4.37 19.49
N GLY A 12 0.78 -5.59 19.51
CA GLY A 12 -0.22 -6.05 20.48
C GLY A 12 -1.62 -5.43 20.32
N LYS A 13 -1.88 -4.59 19.31
CA LYS A 13 -3.14 -3.88 19.14
C LYS A 13 -4.25 -4.70 18.48
N PHE A 14 -3.88 -5.64 17.63
CA PHE A 14 -4.82 -6.47 16.90
C PHE A 14 -4.26 -7.87 16.63
N ASN A 15 -5.15 -8.81 16.34
CA ASN A 15 -4.77 -10.19 16.05
C ASN A 15 -4.17 -10.33 14.62
N ARG A 16 -3.51 -11.47 14.38
CA ARG A 16 -2.87 -11.78 13.09
C ARG A 16 -3.84 -11.82 11.90
N TYR A 17 -5.11 -12.11 12.10
CA TYR A 17 -6.10 -12.15 11.01
C TYR A 17 -6.47 -10.74 10.55
N SER A 18 -6.63 -9.81 11.49
CA SER A 18 -6.80 -8.38 11.19
C SER A 18 -5.61 -7.82 10.41
N LEU A 19 -4.38 -8.22 10.78
CA LEU A 19 -3.17 -7.86 10.04
C LEU A 19 -3.21 -8.33 8.58
N VAL A 20 -3.60 -9.59 8.34
CA VAL A 20 -3.70 -10.15 6.97
C VAL A 20 -4.72 -9.38 6.14
N ILE A 21 -5.90 -9.11 6.70
CA ILE A 21 -6.95 -8.35 6.00
C ILE A 21 -6.47 -6.94 5.67
N ALA A 22 -5.86 -6.25 6.64
CA ALA A 22 -5.32 -4.91 6.44
C ALA A 22 -4.24 -4.89 5.36
N THR A 23 -3.32 -5.85 5.40
CA THR A 23 -2.24 -5.99 4.41
C THR A 23 -2.80 -6.24 3.02
N ALA A 24 -3.81 -7.12 2.89
CA ALA A 24 -4.46 -7.40 1.61
C ALA A 24 -5.17 -6.17 1.03
N LYS A 25 -5.85 -5.39 1.87
CA LYS A 25 -6.48 -4.11 1.46
C LYS A 25 -5.43 -3.10 1.01
N CYS A 26 -4.34 -2.94 1.76
CA CYS A 26 -3.24 -2.04 1.41
C CYS A 26 -2.56 -2.46 0.08
N ALA A 27 -2.35 -3.76 -0.13
CA ALA A 27 -1.80 -4.29 -1.38
C ALA A 27 -2.71 -4.04 -2.57
N ARG A 28 -4.04 -4.10 -2.37
CA ARG A 28 -5.02 -3.73 -3.40
C ARG A 28 -4.87 -2.26 -3.79
N LEU A 29 -4.81 -1.35 -2.81
CA LEU A 29 -4.63 0.10 -3.07
C LEU A 29 -3.36 0.39 -3.87
N ILE A 30 -2.24 -0.26 -3.54
CA ILE A 30 -0.97 -0.10 -4.26
C ILE A 30 -1.09 -0.59 -5.71
N THR A 31 -1.82 -1.69 -5.92
CA THR A 31 -2.06 -2.25 -7.26
C THR A 31 -2.94 -1.32 -8.09
N ASP A 32 -3.99 -0.78 -7.50
CA ASP A 32 -4.90 0.16 -8.16
C ASP A 32 -4.14 1.43 -8.56
N GLU A 33 -3.27 1.94 -7.67
CA GLU A 33 -2.39 3.07 -7.99
C GLU A 33 -1.43 2.77 -9.14
N TYR A 34 -0.80 1.60 -9.14
CA TYR A 34 0.07 1.17 -10.23
C TYR A 34 -0.67 1.16 -11.58
N VAL A 35 -1.89 0.64 -11.61
CA VAL A 35 -2.73 0.60 -12.83
C VAL A 35 -3.04 2.02 -13.31
N VAL A 36 -3.44 2.92 -12.41
CA VAL A 36 -3.73 4.32 -12.75
C VAL A 36 -2.48 5.05 -13.27
N GLN A 37 -1.32 4.87 -12.65
CA GLN A 37 -0.07 5.48 -13.11
C GLN A 37 0.35 4.92 -14.47
N ARG A 38 0.19 3.61 -14.67
CA ARG A 38 0.49 2.95 -15.94
C ARG A 38 -0.41 3.47 -17.07
N GLU A 39 -1.72 3.56 -16.86
CA GLU A 39 -2.66 4.07 -17.85
C GLU A 39 -2.31 5.52 -18.24
N LYS A 40 -1.99 6.36 -17.25
CA LYS A 40 -1.51 7.73 -17.50
C LYS A 40 -0.23 7.76 -18.32
N ALA A 41 0.74 6.90 -17.99
CA ALA A 41 2.00 6.81 -18.72
C ALA A 41 1.79 6.36 -20.18
N GLU A 42 0.95 5.34 -20.40
CA GLU A 42 0.59 4.85 -21.74
C GLU A 42 -0.08 5.95 -22.56
N LYS A 43 -0.98 6.73 -21.96
CA LYS A 43 -1.63 7.87 -22.62
C LYS A 43 -0.64 9.00 -22.97
N MET A 44 0.31 9.31 -22.09
CA MET A 44 1.32 10.34 -22.36
C MET A 44 2.23 9.97 -23.53
N ILE A 45 2.58 8.68 -23.66
CA ILE A 45 3.38 8.17 -24.77
C ILE A 45 2.55 8.20 -26.07
N ALA A 46 1.29 7.78 -26.03
CA ALA A 46 0.39 7.83 -27.18
C ALA A 46 0.21 9.27 -27.70
N ASP A 47 0.09 10.24 -26.78
CA ASP A 47 -0.02 11.67 -27.09
C ASP A 47 1.33 12.31 -27.51
N LYS A 48 2.44 11.55 -27.53
CA LYS A 48 3.81 12.04 -27.79
C LYS A 48 4.24 13.18 -26.85
N LYS A 49 3.73 13.19 -25.62
CA LYS A 49 4.07 14.21 -24.60
C LYS A 49 5.39 13.90 -23.87
N THR A 50 5.94 12.69 -24.06
CA THR A 50 7.15 12.23 -23.38
C THR A 50 7.84 11.14 -24.20
N ASP A 51 9.17 11.12 -24.18
CA ASP A 51 10.01 10.04 -24.74
C ASP A 51 10.51 9.07 -23.66
N LYS A 52 10.13 9.29 -22.40
CA LYS A 52 10.51 8.40 -21.29
C LYS A 52 9.75 7.07 -21.37
N SER A 53 10.42 6.00 -20.93
CA SER A 53 9.80 4.68 -20.81
C SER A 53 8.66 4.68 -19.78
N ILE A 54 7.67 3.80 -19.95
CA ILE A 54 6.56 3.60 -18.99
C ILE A 54 7.13 3.33 -17.59
N ALA A 55 8.15 2.49 -17.49
CA ALA A 55 8.78 2.17 -16.20
C ALA A 55 9.28 3.43 -15.49
N SER A 56 9.93 4.35 -16.21
CA SER A 56 10.44 5.61 -15.66
C SER A 56 9.36 6.61 -15.24
N LEU A 57 8.10 6.42 -15.67
CA LEU A 57 6.97 7.29 -15.36
C LEU A 57 6.14 6.77 -14.17
N ILE A 58 6.34 5.51 -13.77
CA ILE A 58 5.70 4.89 -12.62
C ILE A 58 6.62 5.02 -11.41
N ALA A 59 6.07 5.33 -10.24
CA ALA A 59 6.82 5.46 -9.01
C ALA A 59 7.57 4.14 -8.67
N SER A 60 8.85 4.24 -8.32
CA SER A 60 9.71 3.08 -8.08
C SER A 60 9.24 2.24 -6.89
N ASP A 61 8.68 2.89 -5.88
CA ASP A 61 8.16 2.23 -4.68
C ASP A 61 7.01 1.28 -4.99
N ILE A 62 6.15 1.57 -5.97
CA ILE A 62 5.06 0.67 -6.38
C ILE A 62 5.43 -0.28 -7.53
N ARG A 63 6.48 0.03 -8.30
CA ARG A 63 6.89 -0.75 -9.49
C ARG A 63 7.84 -1.90 -9.13
N ASP A 64 8.80 -1.67 -8.24
CA ASP A 64 9.97 -2.54 -8.10
C ASP A 64 9.73 -3.73 -7.16
N ASN A 65 8.80 -3.59 -6.21
CA ASN A 65 8.48 -4.61 -5.22
C ASN A 65 7.06 -5.15 -5.38
N LYS A 66 6.80 -6.32 -4.79
CA LYS A 66 5.43 -6.87 -4.75
C LYS A 66 4.53 -5.95 -3.92
N ALA A 67 3.29 -5.74 -4.36
CA ALA A 67 2.33 -4.91 -3.65
C ALA A 67 2.13 -5.31 -2.18
N VAL A 68 2.19 -6.62 -1.88
CA VAL A 68 2.09 -7.15 -0.51
C VAL A 68 3.32 -6.79 0.33
N GLU A 69 4.52 -6.80 -0.25
CA GLU A 69 5.76 -6.42 0.43
C GLU A 69 5.74 -4.93 0.78
N ASN A 70 5.36 -4.09 -0.16
CA ASN A 70 5.17 -2.66 0.06
C ASN A 70 4.10 -2.39 1.12
N ALA A 71 2.97 -3.11 1.09
CA ALA A 71 1.93 -2.98 2.10
C ALA A 71 2.46 -3.28 3.52
N VAL A 72 3.23 -4.36 3.67
CA VAL A 72 3.86 -4.72 4.95
C VAL A 72 4.84 -3.63 5.41
N GLN A 73 5.68 -3.11 4.53
CA GLN A 73 6.63 -2.04 4.88
C GLN A 73 5.93 -0.74 5.24
N LYS A 74 4.91 -0.33 4.48
CA LYS A 74 4.11 0.88 4.77
C LYS A 74 3.35 0.77 6.09
N LEU A 75 2.84 -0.42 6.44
CA LEU A 75 2.25 -0.69 7.76
C LEU A 75 3.30 -0.60 8.88
N TYR A 76 4.49 -1.15 8.66
CA TYR A 76 5.57 -1.12 9.64
C TYR A 76 6.13 0.29 9.89
N GLN A 77 6.32 1.06 8.82
CA GLN A 77 6.75 2.46 8.85
C GLN A 77 5.67 3.41 9.38
N GLY A 78 4.41 2.95 9.44
CA GLY A 78 3.28 3.73 9.96
C GLY A 78 2.65 4.68 8.94
N GLU A 79 2.98 4.55 7.65
CA GLU A 79 2.29 5.21 6.54
C GLU A 79 0.84 4.73 6.44
N TYR A 80 0.62 3.44 6.69
CA TYR A 80 -0.72 2.85 6.82
C TYR A 80 -1.01 2.50 8.27
N ARG A 81 -2.26 2.71 8.67
CA ARG A 81 -2.76 2.39 10.01
C ARG A 81 -3.98 1.48 9.91
N VAL A 82 -4.00 0.45 10.74
CA VAL A 82 -5.17 -0.41 10.92
C VAL A 82 -6.06 0.25 11.95
N ILE A 83 -7.27 0.60 11.53
CA ILE A 83 -8.34 1.10 12.41
C ILE A 83 -9.36 -0.03 12.53
N LEU A 84 -9.60 -0.50 13.74
CA LEU A 84 -10.62 -1.50 13.98
C LEU A 84 -11.99 -0.83 14.15
N PRO A 85 -13.10 -1.51 13.80
CA PRO A 85 -14.44 -0.95 13.97
C PRO A 85 -14.73 -0.47 15.40
N GLU A 86 -14.22 -1.20 16.40
CA GLU A 86 -14.33 -0.84 17.81
C GLU A 86 -13.69 0.52 18.13
N ASP A 87 -12.54 0.84 17.52
CA ASP A 87 -11.81 2.11 17.73
C ASP A 87 -12.57 3.31 17.16
N THR A 88 -13.32 3.11 16.07
CA THR A 88 -14.11 4.19 15.41
C THR A 88 -15.28 4.71 16.24
N SER A 89 -15.73 3.94 17.25
CA SER A 89 -16.88 4.30 18.10
C SER A 89 -16.54 5.40 19.11
N GLU A 90 -15.27 5.54 19.48
CA GLU A 90 -14.82 6.47 20.52
C GLU A 90 -14.51 7.88 19.96
N GLU A 91 -14.16 8.00 18.68
CA GLU A 91 -13.84 9.28 18.04
C GLU A 91 -15.07 10.11 17.61
N GLN A 92 -16.28 9.53 17.59
CA GLN A 92 -17.51 10.25 17.23
C GLN A 92 -18.27 10.84 18.44
N GLY A 93 -17.68 10.77 19.64
CA GLY A 93 -18.29 11.18 20.90
C GLY A 93 -17.72 12.45 21.57
N GLN A 94 -16.88 13.23 20.88
CA GLN A 94 -16.34 14.51 21.37
C GLN A 94 -16.68 15.67 20.43
#